data_AF-A0A2D7ASX3-F1
#
_entry.id   AF-A0A2D7ASX3-F1
#
_cell.length_a   1.000
_cell.length_b   1.000
_cell.length_c   1.000
_cell.angle_alpha   90.00
_cell.angle_beta   90.00
_cell.angle_gamma   90.00
#
_symmetry.space_group_name_H-M   'P 1'
#
loop_
_entity.id
_entity.type
_entity.pdbx_description
1 polymer ?
#
loop_
_entity_poly.entity_id
_entity_poly.type
_entity_poly.pdbx_seq_one_letter_code
_entity_poly.pdbx_strand_id
1 'polypeptide(L)'
;MAPTPFEHGLALAWSDGALSRDGAIMLETLQKQLGISDKERSVQEQTWLSEISKSGRRSFGDGDQILREWLEGLNDRESLAPIARSMGRASLDVGLSKSGWKEAFQFAEGLGLGEDLASGVWLEKEAETLGQWPAALDPLAIILGLVISVPKVVEQQNTELVDGTAFVLIDHPDAKPTHLSWMPDLIPVNNEICAWGWTGDRDVSTGAPQNDFVYCNSVLIAWIRRLIAMRHQRGESGLEGLPEGFQVMPSSCELSRDGTNLKLSMIVDLGENGLVRPWASVNIDKTVEINPAPEGLGPNWVNIHDGLANLILTALDTLPRQLLQASGLQTDYSNISVQDGWITHDLG
;
A
#
# COMPACT_ATOMS: atom_id res chain seq x y z
N MET A 1 -7.05 -16.36 -6.50
CA MET A 1 -6.60 -16.07 -7.89
C MET A 1 -6.69 -14.56 -8.04
N ALA A 2 -5.79 -13.93 -8.80
CA ALA A 2 -5.99 -12.53 -9.16
C ALA A 2 -7.32 -12.37 -9.91
N PRO A 3 -8.10 -11.32 -9.62
CA PRO A 3 -9.40 -11.12 -10.25
C PRO A 3 -9.21 -10.87 -11.74
N THR A 4 -10.09 -11.41 -12.58
CA THR A 4 -10.24 -10.96 -13.97
C THR A 4 -10.69 -9.49 -14.02
N PRO A 5 -10.54 -8.78 -15.16
CA PRO A 5 -11.07 -7.42 -15.29
C PRO A 5 -12.57 -7.31 -15.01
N PHE A 6 -13.35 -8.32 -15.40
CA PHE A 6 -14.78 -8.32 -15.12
C PHE A 6 -15.09 -8.58 -13.63
N GLU A 7 -14.34 -9.46 -12.95
CA GLU A 7 -14.45 -9.65 -11.49
C GLU A 7 -14.00 -8.41 -10.71
N HIS A 8 -13.03 -7.65 -11.22
CA HIS A 8 -12.68 -6.34 -10.68
C HIS A 8 -13.83 -5.35 -10.85
N GLY A 9 -14.45 -5.29 -12.03
CA GLY A 9 -15.65 -4.49 -12.27
C GLY A 9 -16.82 -4.89 -11.36
N LEU A 10 -17.01 -6.19 -11.09
CA LEU A 10 -17.98 -6.68 -10.10
C LEU A 10 -17.64 -6.18 -8.70
N ALA A 11 -16.37 -6.25 -8.28
CA ALA A 11 -15.94 -5.73 -6.98
C ALA A 11 -16.22 -4.22 -6.83
N LEU A 12 -16.02 -3.43 -7.89
CA LEU A 12 -16.38 -2.00 -7.89
C LEU A 12 -17.90 -1.79 -7.83
N ALA A 13 -18.65 -2.53 -8.65
CA ALA A 13 -20.12 -2.42 -8.72
C ALA A 13 -20.83 -2.77 -7.40
N TRP A 14 -20.18 -3.56 -6.55
CA TRP A 14 -20.68 -4.02 -5.26
C TRP A 14 -19.89 -3.48 -4.07
N SER A 15 -19.01 -2.47 -4.28
CA SER A 15 -18.13 -1.96 -3.22
C SER A 15 -18.89 -1.38 -2.03
N ASP A 16 -20.12 -0.91 -2.27
CA ASP A 16 -21.07 -0.41 -1.27
C ASP A 16 -22.06 -1.49 -0.79
N GLY A 17 -21.77 -2.76 -1.05
CA GLY A 17 -22.59 -3.88 -0.58
C GLY A 17 -23.96 -4.02 -1.26
N ALA A 18 -24.27 -3.23 -2.30
CA ALA A 18 -25.50 -3.36 -3.07
C ALA A 18 -25.33 -2.96 -4.54
N LEU A 19 -25.63 -3.89 -5.46
CA LEU A 19 -25.64 -3.56 -6.89
C LEU A 19 -26.74 -2.55 -7.25
N SER A 20 -26.35 -1.36 -7.69
CA SER A 20 -27.26 -0.36 -8.23
C SER A 20 -27.73 -0.73 -9.65
N ARG A 21 -28.86 -0.16 -10.11
CA ARG A 21 -29.33 -0.35 -11.49
C ARG A 21 -28.30 0.16 -12.51
N ASP A 22 -27.68 1.30 -12.21
CA ASP A 22 -26.68 1.91 -13.06
C ASP A 22 -25.39 1.07 -13.05
N GLY A 23 -25.00 0.53 -11.90
CA GLY A 23 -23.90 -0.45 -11.80
C GLY A 23 -24.15 -1.71 -12.64
N ALA A 24 -25.38 -2.24 -12.67
CA ALA A 24 -25.73 -3.39 -13.50
C ALA A 24 -25.61 -3.07 -15.01
N ILE A 25 -26.06 -1.89 -15.44
CA ILE A 25 -25.93 -1.41 -16.84
C ILE A 25 -24.46 -1.20 -17.20
N MET A 26 -23.66 -0.69 -16.27
CA MET A 26 -22.22 -0.52 -16.43
C MET A 26 -21.50 -1.86 -16.56
N LEU A 27 -21.89 -2.90 -15.82
CA LEU A 27 -21.35 -4.25 -15.99
C LEU A 27 -21.72 -4.85 -17.36
N GLU A 28 -22.91 -4.58 -17.91
CA GLU A 28 -23.24 -4.95 -19.30
C GLU A 28 -22.35 -4.22 -20.31
N THR A 29 -22.02 -2.95 -20.02
CA THR A 29 -21.11 -2.16 -20.86
C THR A 29 -19.69 -2.71 -20.79
N LEU A 30 -19.21 -3.04 -19.58
CA LEU A 30 -17.92 -3.68 -19.35
C LEU A 30 -17.84 -5.02 -20.10
N GLN A 31 -18.86 -5.87 -19.98
CA GLN A 31 -18.93 -7.15 -20.68
C GLN A 31 -18.70 -6.97 -22.19
N LYS A 32 -19.42 -6.02 -22.80
CA LYS A 32 -19.30 -5.72 -24.23
C LYS A 32 -17.90 -5.21 -24.59
N GLN A 33 -17.33 -4.33 -23.77
CA GLN A 33 -15.99 -3.82 -23.98
C GLN A 33 -14.94 -4.93 -23.88
N LEU A 34 -15.05 -5.83 -22.91
CA LEU A 34 -14.13 -6.96 -22.73
C LEU A 34 -14.35 -8.08 -23.76
N GLY A 35 -15.43 -8.03 -24.55
CA GLY A 35 -15.73 -9.03 -25.58
C GLY A 35 -16.11 -10.41 -25.01
N ILE A 36 -16.50 -10.50 -23.74
CA ILE A 36 -16.85 -11.76 -23.09
C ILE A 36 -18.31 -12.14 -23.37
N SER A 37 -18.55 -13.43 -23.59
CA SER A 37 -19.90 -13.97 -23.82
C SER A 37 -20.72 -14.01 -22.53
N ASP A 38 -22.05 -14.07 -22.66
CA ASP A 38 -22.95 -14.25 -21.51
C ASP A 38 -22.61 -15.50 -20.69
N LYS A 39 -22.13 -16.55 -21.35
CA LYS A 39 -21.70 -17.80 -20.71
C LYS A 39 -20.45 -17.59 -19.86
N GLU A 40 -19.45 -16.88 -20.38
CA GLU A 40 -18.21 -16.58 -19.64
C GLU A 40 -18.49 -15.63 -18.47
N ARG A 41 -19.30 -14.59 -18.72
CA ARG A 41 -19.80 -13.70 -17.67
C ARG A 41 -20.48 -14.47 -16.55
N SER A 42 -21.40 -15.36 -16.89
CA SER A 42 -22.14 -16.15 -15.88
C SER A 42 -21.22 -17.02 -15.04
N VAL A 43 -20.15 -17.59 -15.62
CA VAL A 43 -19.17 -18.38 -14.86
C VAL A 43 -18.38 -17.49 -13.90
N GLN A 44 -17.95 -16.32 -14.34
CA GLN A 44 -17.21 -15.37 -13.49
C GLN A 44 -18.09 -14.81 -12.37
N GLU A 45 -19.34 -14.42 -12.66
CA GLU A 45 -20.32 -14.00 -11.65
C GLU A 45 -20.59 -15.12 -10.64
N GLN A 46 -20.69 -16.37 -11.09
CA GLN A 46 -20.95 -17.50 -10.19
C GLN A 46 -19.75 -17.84 -9.31
N THR A 47 -18.53 -17.78 -9.85
CA THR A 47 -17.28 -17.90 -9.08
C THR A 47 -17.20 -16.80 -8.05
N TRP A 48 -17.33 -15.54 -8.49
CA TRP A 48 -17.28 -14.36 -7.64
C TRP A 48 -18.35 -14.37 -6.55
N LEU A 49 -19.60 -14.75 -6.88
CA LEU A 49 -20.69 -14.91 -5.90
C LEU A 49 -20.42 -16.04 -4.91
N SER A 50 -19.79 -17.14 -5.33
CA SER A 50 -19.42 -18.22 -4.41
C SER A 50 -18.33 -17.80 -3.41
N GLU A 51 -17.52 -16.82 -3.79
CA GLU A 51 -16.53 -16.17 -2.94
C GLU A 51 -17.17 -15.08 -2.05
N ILE A 52 -18.18 -14.35 -2.54
CA ILE A 52 -18.87 -13.24 -1.83
C ILE A 52 -20.06 -13.63 -0.97
N SER A 53 -20.71 -14.78 -1.19
CA SER A 53 -21.87 -15.23 -0.41
C SER A 53 -21.55 -15.50 1.08
N LYS A 54 -20.30 -15.28 1.50
CA LYS A 54 -19.82 -15.38 2.89
C LYS A 54 -19.74 -14.02 3.61
N SER A 55 -19.86 -12.89 2.91
CA SER A 55 -19.80 -11.55 3.49
C SER A 55 -21.16 -10.85 3.37
N GLY A 56 -21.84 -10.67 4.51
CA GLY A 56 -23.12 -9.98 4.58
C GLY A 56 -23.04 -8.48 4.26
N ARG A 57 -24.15 -7.98 3.72
CA ARG A 57 -24.44 -6.61 3.25
C ARG A 57 -23.79 -5.49 4.09
N ARG A 58 -23.03 -4.61 3.42
CA ARG A 58 -22.58 -3.30 3.93
C ARG A 58 -23.34 -2.19 3.19
N SER A 59 -23.26 -0.97 3.72
CA SER A 59 -24.14 0.19 3.45
C SER A 59 -24.06 0.76 2.02
N PHE A 60 -25.20 1.28 1.54
CA PHE A 60 -25.38 2.07 0.31
C PHE A 60 -24.41 3.26 0.14
N GLY A 61 -23.92 3.45 -1.09
CA GLY A 61 -23.40 4.73 -1.61
C GLY A 61 -22.09 4.63 -2.41
N ASP A 62 -22.14 5.03 -3.68
CA ASP A 62 -21.04 5.38 -4.62
C ASP A 62 -20.32 4.25 -5.40
N GLY A 63 -20.76 2.99 -5.32
CA GLY A 63 -20.14 1.89 -6.10
C GLY A 63 -20.26 2.05 -7.63
N ASP A 64 -21.33 2.70 -8.10
CA ASP A 64 -21.52 3.03 -9.52
C ASP A 64 -20.67 4.21 -9.99
N GLN A 65 -20.32 5.15 -9.11
CA GLN A 65 -19.40 6.24 -9.45
C GLN A 65 -17.98 5.71 -9.70
N ILE A 66 -17.47 4.85 -8.80
CA ILE A 66 -16.12 4.30 -8.93
C ILE A 66 -16.02 3.38 -10.16
N LEU A 67 -17.05 2.56 -10.42
CA LEU A 67 -17.13 1.74 -11.62
C LEU A 67 -17.17 2.60 -12.90
N ARG A 68 -17.88 3.73 -12.89
CA ARG A 68 -17.95 4.66 -14.02
C ARG A 68 -16.59 5.28 -14.32
N GLU A 69 -15.89 5.78 -13.30
CA GLU A 69 -14.56 6.38 -13.45
C GLU A 69 -13.56 5.35 -14.02
N TRP A 70 -13.63 4.11 -13.54
CA TRP A 70 -12.81 3.02 -14.07
C TRP A 70 -13.16 2.68 -15.53
N LEU A 71 -14.45 2.60 -15.88
CA LEU A 71 -14.92 2.39 -17.26
C LEU A 71 -14.52 3.50 -18.21
N GLU A 72 -14.59 4.76 -17.76
CA GLU A 72 -14.15 5.91 -18.56
C GLU A 72 -12.66 5.82 -18.89
N GLY A 73 -11.83 5.39 -17.92
CA GLY A 73 -10.41 5.16 -18.15
C GLY A 73 -10.09 3.99 -19.10
N LEU A 74 -11.02 3.05 -19.30
CA LEU A 74 -10.88 1.92 -20.22
C LEU A 74 -11.25 2.25 -21.68
N ASN A 75 -11.90 3.40 -21.93
CA ASN A 75 -12.39 3.76 -23.26
C ASN A 75 -11.27 4.04 -24.28
N ASP A 76 -10.08 4.46 -23.82
CA ASP A 76 -8.95 4.79 -24.68
C ASP A 76 -7.85 3.72 -24.61
N ARG A 77 -8.14 2.53 -25.11
CA ARG A 77 -7.22 1.38 -25.04
C ARG A 77 -5.91 1.59 -25.79
N GLU A 78 -5.92 2.40 -26.85
CA GLU A 78 -4.72 2.67 -27.64
C GLU A 78 -3.69 3.47 -26.83
N SER A 79 -4.13 4.36 -25.92
CA SER A 79 -3.22 5.05 -25.01
C SER A 79 -2.75 4.17 -23.84
N LEU A 80 -3.47 3.10 -23.50
CA LEU A 80 -3.09 2.15 -22.46
C LEU A 80 -1.97 1.17 -22.91
N ALA A 81 -1.96 0.79 -24.19
CA ALA A 81 -1.00 -0.16 -24.76
C ALA A 81 0.49 0.17 -24.49
N PRO A 82 1.00 1.38 -24.82
CA PRO A 82 2.38 1.74 -24.50
C PRO A 82 2.66 1.75 -22.99
N ILE A 83 1.68 2.13 -22.16
CA ILE A 83 1.83 2.14 -20.70
C ILE A 83 1.91 0.71 -20.15
N ALA A 84 1.06 -0.20 -20.62
CA ALA A 84 1.11 -1.61 -20.27
C ALA A 84 2.46 -2.26 -20.65
N ARG A 85 3.05 -1.86 -21.79
CA ARG A 85 4.41 -2.28 -22.17
C ARG A 85 5.46 -1.76 -21.18
N SER A 86 5.40 -0.48 -20.83
CA SER A 86 6.30 0.10 -19.81
C SER A 86 6.13 -0.56 -18.43
N MET A 87 4.90 -0.96 -18.06
CA MET A 87 4.62 -1.75 -16.86
C MET A 87 5.27 -3.14 -16.90
N GLY A 88 5.18 -3.82 -18.04
CA GLY A 88 5.87 -5.10 -18.24
C GLY A 88 7.38 -4.95 -18.04
N ARG A 89 8.00 -3.95 -18.66
CA ARG A 89 9.43 -3.67 -18.52
C ARG A 89 9.82 -3.37 -17.08
N ALA A 90 9.07 -2.48 -16.42
CA ALA A 90 9.34 -2.06 -15.05
C ALA A 90 9.21 -3.24 -14.07
N SER A 91 8.29 -4.18 -14.32
CA SER A 91 8.08 -5.33 -13.43
C SER A 91 9.30 -6.26 -13.31
N LEU A 92 10.21 -6.23 -14.30
CA LEU A 92 11.48 -6.94 -14.21
C LEU A 92 12.41 -6.35 -13.16
N ASP A 93 12.37 -5.02 -12.98
CA ASP A 93 13.24 -4.30 -12.05
C ASP A 93 12.82 -4.54 -10.59
N VAL A 94 11.57 -4.95 -10.38
CA VAL A 94 10.95 -5.20 -9.06
C VAL A 94 10.96 -6.67 -8.66
N GLY A 95 11.31 -7.55 -9.61
CA GLY A 95 11.27 -9.00 -9.44
C GLY A 95 9.90 -9.60 -9.75
N LEU A 96 9.66 -9.95 -11.02
CA LEU A 96 8.44 -10.60 -11.45
C LEU A 96 8.43 -12.10 -11.12
N SER A 97 7.56 -12.52 -10.21
CA SER A 97 7.38 -13.94 -9.87
C SER A 97 6.58 -14.69 -10.95
N LYS A 98 6.70 -16.02 -11.02
CA LYS A 98 5.93 -16.85 -11.97
C LYS A 98 4.42 -16.74 -11.77
N SER A 99 3.96 -16.63 -10.53
CA SER A 99 2.55 -16.41 -10.20
C SER A 99 2.11 -15.00 -10.57
N GLY A 100 2.90 -13.98 -10.24
CA GLY A 100 2.62 -12.59 -10.60
C GLY A 100 2.57 -12.36 -12.11
N TRP A 101 3.47 -12.99 -12.87
CA TRP A 101 3.41 -12.98 -14.34
C TRP A 101 2.12 -13.59 -14.88
N LYS A 102 1.77 -14.80 -14.39
CA LYS A 102 0.57 -15.50 -14.85
C LYS A 102 -0.68 -14.67 -14.60
N GLU A 103 -0.78 -14.07 -13.41
CA GLU A 103 -1.90 -13.24 -12.99
C GLU A 103 -1.97 -11.91 -13.76
N ALA A 104 -0.83 -11.23 -13.92
CA ALA A 104 -0.77 -9.96 -14.64
C ALA A 104 -1.07 -10.14 -16.13
N PHE A 105 -0.51 -11.19 -16.74
CA PHE A 105 -0.77 -11.51 -18.14
C PHE A 105 -2.25 -11.85 -18.36
N GLN A 106 -2.85 -12.67 -17.50
CA GLN A 106 -4.28 -13.00 -17.59
C GLN A 106 -5.16 -11.74 -17.46
N PHE A 107 -4.82 -10.83 -16.54
CA PHE A 107 -5.55 -9.57 -16.38
C PHE A 107 -5.40 -8.65 -17.60
N ALA A 108 -4.17 -8.45 -18.07
CA ALA A 108 -3.89 -7.61 -19.23
C ALA A 108 -4.49 -8.18 -20.52
N GLU A 109 -4.44 -9.50 -20.72
CA GLU A 109 -5.09 -10.19 -21.83
C GLU A 109 -6.61 -9.95 -21.81
N GLY A 110 -7.24 -9.99 -20.63
CA GLY A 110 -8.66 -9.64 -20.48
C GLY A 110 -8.99 -8.19 -20.86
N LEU A 111 -8.03 -7.26 -20.76
CA LEU A 111 -8.16 -5.89 -21.25
C LEU A 111 -7.79 -5.71 -22.73
N GLY A 112 -7.27 -6.76 -23.38
CA GLY A 112 -6.71 -6.69 -24.73
C GLY A 112 -5.28 -6.13 -24.78
N LEU A 113 -4.60 -6.02 -23.64
CA LEU A 113 -3.24 -5.45 -23.48
C LEU A 113 -2.16 -6.53 -23.25
N GLY A 114 -2.51 -7.82 -23.34
CA GLY A 114 -1.63 -8.93 -23.01
C GLY A 114 -0.35 -8.97 -23.84
N GLU A 115 -0.45 -8.75 -25.16
CA GLU A 115 0.72 -8.70 -26.05
C GLU A 115 1.64 -7.52 -25.73
N ASP A 116 1.08 -6.34 -25.44
CA ASP A 116 1.87 -5.17 -25.09
C ASP A 116 2.63 -5.38 -23.77
N LEU A 117 1.94 -5.88 -22.74
CA LEU A 117 2.57 -6.25 -21.47
C LEU A 117 3.69 -7.27 -21.68
N ALA A 118 3.44 -8.35 -22.44
CA ALA A 118 4.42 -9.39 -22.72
C ALA A 118 5.64 -8.85 -23.46
N SER A 119 5.44 -7.97 -24.44
CA SER A 119 6.54 -7.38 -25.19
C SER A 119 7.47 -6.54 -24.31
N GLY A 120 6.95 -5.94 -23.24
CA GLY A 120 7.73 -5.23 -22.22
C GLY A 120 8.50 -6.16 -21.29
N VAL A 121 7.86 -7.24 -20.82
CA VAL A 121 8.49 -8.26 -19.96
C VAL A 121 9.60 -9.03 -20.70
N TRP A 122 9.43 -9.29 -21.99
CA TRP A 122 10.40 -10.04 -22.79
C TRP A 122 11.42 -9.15 -23.53
N LEU A 123 11.36 -7.83 -23.34
CA LEU A 123 12.24 -6.86 -24.01
C LEU A 123 12.19 -6.95 -25.55
N GLU A 124 11.06 -7.38 -26.11
CA GLU A 124 10.88 -7.57 -27.55
C GLU A 124 10.66 -6.25 -28.30
N LYS A 125 10.12 -5.25 -27.59
CA LYS A 125 9.92 -3.89 -28.07
C LYS A 125 10.53 -2.91 -27.09
N GLU A 126 11.09 -1.81 -27.58
CA GLU A 126 11.47 -0.71 -26.70
C GLU A 126 10.23 -0.19 -25.95
N ALA A 127 10.42 0.05 -24.67
CA ALA A 127 9.42 0.57 -23.76
C ALA A 127 10.01 1.82 -23.11
N GLU A 128 9.24 2.90 -23.07
CA GLU A 128 9.62 4.10 -22.33
C GLU A 128 9.68 3.79 -20.83
N THR A 129 10.45 4.59 -20.09
CA THR A 129 10.47 4.50 -18.63
C THR A 129 9.06 4.72 -18.10
N LEU A 130 8.59 3.80 -17.26
CA LEU A 130 7.25 3.89 -16.68
C LEU A 130 7.12 5.15 -15.81
N GLY A 131 6.24 6.06 -16.21
CA GLY A 131 5.89 7.28 -15.48
C GLY A 131 4.59 7.11 -14.68
N GLN A 132 3.68 8.09 -14.79
CA GLN A 132 2.31 7.94 -14.29
C GLN A 132 1.50 7.03 -15.23
N TRP A 133 0.57 6.26 -14.68
CA TRP A 133 -0.41 5.48 -15.43
C TRP A 133 -1.84 5.90 -15.03
N PRO A 134 -2.83 5.73 -15.92
CA PRO A 134 -4.22 6.01 -15.62
C PRO A 134 -4.80 4.98 -14.64
N ALA A 135 -5.75 5.40 -13.82
CA ALA A 135 -6.39 4.57 -12.80
C ALA A 135 -6.98 3.24 -13.33
N ALA A 136 -7.33 3.21 -14.63
CA ALA A 136 -7.73 1.99 -15.34
C ALA A 136 -6.72 0.84 -15.22
N LEU A 137 -5.43 1.16 -15.13
CA LEU A 137 -4.33 0.19 -15.01
C LEU A 137 -3.88 -0.07 -13.57
N ASP A 138 -4.51 0.55 -12.57
CA ASP A 138 -4.19 0.31 -11.16
C ASP A 138 -4.24 -1.18 -10.78
N PRO A 139 -5.25 -1.98 -11.19
CA PRO A 139 -5.27 -3.39 -10.87
C PRO A 139 -4.08 -4.14 -11.48
N LEU A 140 -3.68 -3.78 -12.71
CA LEU A 140 -2.51 -4.35 -13.37
C LEU A 140 -1.21 -3.96 -12.64
N ALA A 141 -1.09 -2.71 -12.19
CA ALA A 141 0.04 -2.22 -11.40
C ALA A 141 0.16 -2.99 -10.08
N ILE A 142 -0.96 -3.29 -9.42
CA ILE A 142 -1.01 -4.03 -8.16
C ILE A 142 -0.53 -5.47 -8.38
N ILE A 143 -1.03 -6.16 -9.41
CA ILE A 143 -0.64 -7.55 -9.70
C ILE A 143 0.85 -7.64 -10.07
N LEU A 144 1.38 -6.67 -10.81
CA LEU A 144 2.80 -6.60 -11.18
C LEU A 144 3.71 -6.12 -10.04
N GLY A 145 3.16 -5.74 -8.89
CA GLY A 145 3.93 -5.18 -7.78
C GLY A 145 4.55 -3.80 -8.07
N LEU A 146 4.10 -3.11 -9.12
CA LEU A 146 4.62 -1.80 -9.54
C LEU A 146 4.16 -0.67 -8.62
N VAL A 147 3.06 -0.86 -7.89
CA VAL A 147 2.65 0.06 -6.81
C VAL A 147 3.69 0.09 -5.68
N ILE A 148 4.59 -0.91 -5.61
CA ILE A 148 5.73 -0.97 -4.69
C ILE A 148 6.99 -0.37 -5.33
N SER A 149 7.06 -0.35 -6.67
CA SER A 149 8.29 -0.15 -7.41
C SER A 149 8.01 0.38 -8.82
N VAL A 150 7.75 1.67 -8.93
CA VAL A 150 8.24 2.42 -10.08
C VAL A 150 9.38 3.26 -9.55
N PRO A 151 10.63 3.00 -9.95
CA PRO A 151 11.68 3.96 -9.72
C PRO A 151 11.27 5.19 -10.50
N LYS A 152 10.78 6.22 -9.80
CA LYS A 152 11.05 7.57 -10.26
C LYS A 152 12.57 7.66 -10.32
N VAL A 153 13.12 7.60 -11.52
CA VAL A 153 14.05 8.67 -11.88
C VAL A 153 13.23 9.91 -11.62
N VAL A 154 13.41 10.48 -10.43
CA VAL A 154 12.92 11.80 -10.12
C VAL A 154 13.60 12.66 -11.18
N GLU A 155 12.88 12.97 -12.25
CA GLU A 155 13.10 14.27 -12.88
C GLU A 155 13.13 15.23 -11.72
N GLN A 156 14.28 15.86 -11.51
CA GLN A 156 14.48 16.91 -10.55
C GLN A 156 13.52 18.05 -10.91
N GLN A 157 12.22 17.87 -10.64
CA GLN A 157 11.35 19.00 -10.43
C GLN A 157 11.95 19.69 -9.21
N ASN A 158 12.20 20.99 -9.35
CA ASN A 158 12.62 21.82 -8.23
C ASN A 158 11.63 21.58 -7.09
N THR A 159 12.07 20.83 -6.08
CA THR A 159 11.30 20.62 -4.87
C THR A 159 11.25 21.97 -4.16
N GLU A 160 10.08 22.62 -4.15
CA GLU A 160 9.89 23.81 -3.32
C GLU A 160 9.97 23.38 -1.86
N LEU A 161 11.03 23.80 -1.18
CA LEU A 161 11.17 23.63 0.26
C LEU A 161 10.23 24.61 0.95
N VAL A 162 9.45 24.13 1.89
CA VAL A 162 8.61 25.00 2.72
C VAL A 162 9.24 25.21 4.09
N ASP A 163 8.94 26.34 4.72
CA ASP A 163 9.25 26.50 6.14
C ASP A 163 8.34 25.59 6.96
N GLY A 164 8.91 24.86 7.91
CA GLY A 164 8.16 23.92 8.72
C GLY A 164 9.04 23.10 9.65
N THR A 165 8.38 22.40 10.57
CA THR A 165 9.04 21.57 11.57
C THR A 165 9.42 20.22 10.96
N ALA A 166 10.68 19.79 11.14
CA ALA A 166 11.15 18.49 10.65
C ALA A 166 10.65 17.33 11.54
N PHE A 167 10.16 16.27 10.90
CA PHE A 167 9.74 15.01 11.51
C PHE A 167 10.56 13.81 11.01
N VAL A 168 11.34 14.01 9.95
CA VAL A 168 12.37 13.10 9.44
C VAL A 168 13.60 13.93 9.14
N LEU A 169 14.78 13.48 9.57
CA LEU A 169 16.06 14.07 9.19
C LEU A 169 17.04 12.96 8.77
N ILE A 170 17.79 13.22 7.71
CA ILE A 170 18.86 12.37 7.18
C ILE A 170 20.11 13.25 7.03
N ASP A 171 21.08 13.05 7.92
CA ASP A 171 22.38 13.71 7.88
C ASP A 171 23.33 12.90 6.99
N HIS A 172 23.26 13.16 5.68
CA HIS A 172 24.17 12.58 4.70
C HIS A 172 24.38 13.59 3.56
N PRO A 173 25.63 13.81 3.10
CA PRO A 173 25.96 14.87 2.14
C PRO A 173 25.23 14.75 0.80
N ASP A 174 24.95 13.53 0.36
CA ASP A 174 24.25 13.26 -0.90
C ASP A 174 22.72 13.18 -0.76
N ALA A 175 22.19 13.21 0.47
CA ALA A 175 20.74 13.12 0.70
C ALA A 175 20.04 14.41 0.27
N LYS A 176 18.94 14.28 -0.48
CA LYS A 176 18.10 15.41 -0.87
C LYS A 176 16.63 15.08 -0.66
N PRO A 177 15.83 15.96 -0.03
CA PRO A 177 14.44 15.67 0.20
C PRO A 177 13.66 15.77 -1.12
N THR A 178 12.76 14.81 -1.34
CA THR A 178 11.91 14.75 -2.53
C THR A 178 10.45 14.58 -2.14
N HIS A 179 9.53 14.85 -3.06
CA HIS A 179 8.11 14.62 -2.82
C HIS A 179 7.79 13.12 -2.69
N LEU A 180 7.16 12.74 -1.58
CA LEU A 180 6.80 11.35 -1.27
C LEU A 180 5.39 11.03 -1.79
N SER A 181 5.27 10.41 -2.98
CA SER A 181 3.95 10.07 -3.54
C SER A 181 3.13 9.10 -2.68
N TRP A 182 3.80 8.31 -1.83
CA TRP A 182 3.19 7.36 -0.90
C TRP A 182 2.84 7.97 0.47
N MET A 183 3.26 9.21 0.72
CA MET A 183 2.95 9.98 1.94
C MET A 183 2.93 11.47 1.60
N PRO A 184 1.91 11.94 0.84
CA PRO A 184 1.90 13.29 0.25
C PRO A 184 1.86 14.40 1.30
N ASP A 185 1.31 14.13 2.48
CA ASP A 185 1.25 15.08 3.59
C ASP A 185 2.60 15.26 4.30
N LEU A 186 3.60 14.40 4.01
CA LEU A 186 4.97 14.53 4.53
C LEU A 186 5.83 15.18 3.46
N ILE A 187 6.03 16.49 3.58
CA ILE A 187 6.61 17.35 2.56
C ILE A 187 8.05 17.76 2.88
N PRO A 188 8.89 17.99 1.86
CA PRO A 188 10.23 18.56 2.02
C PRO A 188 10.21 19.91 2.74
N VAL A 189 11.01 20.06 3.79
CA VAL A 189 11.10 21.30 4.57
C VAL A 189 12.49 21.92 4.48
N ASN A 190 12.54 23.24 4.65
CA ASN A 190 13.78 24.00 4.71
C ASN A 190 14.57 23.63 5.97
N ASN A 191 15.75 23.03 5.80
CA ASN A 191 16.61 22.56 6.90
C ASN A 191 18.07 22.51 6.43
N GLU A 192 19.03 22.51 7.37
CA GLU A 192 20.46 22.39 7.06
C GLU A 192 20.82 21.02 6.46
N ILE A 193 20.05 19.99 6.81
CA ILE A 193 20.18 18.61 6.31
C ILE A 193 18.90 18.15 5.60
N CYS A 194 18.93 16.98 4.96
CA CYS A 194 17.77 16.44 4.26
C CYS A 194 16.62 16.17 5.25
N ALA A 195 15.49 16.86 5.07
CA ALA A 195 14.39 16.80 6.03
C ALA A 195 13.00 16.81 5.39
N TRP A 196 12.06 16.16 6.07
CA TRP A 196 10.63 16.24 5.78
C TRP A 196 9.83 16.63 7.02
N GLY A 197 8.74 17.37 6.81
CA GLY A 197 7.79 17.78 7.83
C GLY A 197 6.34 17.56 7.40
N TRP A 198 5.42 17.52 8.36
CA TRP A 198 4.00 17.37 8.04
C TRP A 198 3.43 18.67 7.47
N THR A 199 2.50 18.57 6.52
CA THR A 199 1.67 19.69 6.08
C THR A 199 0.82 20.24 7.25
N GLY A 200 0.82 21.56 7.42
CA GLY A 200 0.10 22.27 8.48
C GLY A 200 0.93 22.45 9.75
N ASP A 201 0.47 23.32 10.64
CA ASP A 201 1.15 23.63 11.90
C ASP A 201 1.12 22.42 12.85
N ARG A 202 2.12 21.56 12.73
CA ARG A 202 2.39 20.46 13.67
C ARG A 202 3.77 20.65 14.26
N ASP A 203 3.83 20.69 15.58
CA ASP A 203 5.07 20.75 16.31
C ASP A 203 5.52 19.36 16.74
N VAL A 204 6.84 19.15 16.78
CA VAL A 204 7.41 18.01 17.51
C VAL A 204 7.46 18.35 18.99
N SER A 205 7.17 17.36 19.83
CA SER A 205 7.23 17.52 21.29
C SER A 205 8.65 17.76 21.82
N THR A 206 9.67 17.37 21.05
CA THR A 206 11.08 17.27 21.46
C THR A 206 11.98 17.53 20.26
N GLY A 207 13.16 18.11 20.48
CA GLY A 207 14.16 18.29 19.44
C GLY A 207 14.68 16.94 18.92
N ALA A 208 15.09 16.91 17.64
CA ALA A 208 15.69 15.72 17.05
C ALA A 208 17.03 15.39 17.72
N PRO A 209 17.29 14.10 18.03
CA PRO A 209 18.60 13.67 18.52
C PRO A 209 19.65 13.76 17.41
N GLN A 210 20.92 13.83 17.81
CA GLN A 210 22.04 13.92 16.88
C GLN A 210 22.47 12.53 16.40
N ASN A 211 21.81 12.04 15.36
CA ASN A 211 22.08 10.76 14.69
C ASN A 211 21.93 10.91 13.18
N ASP A 212 22.53 10.01 12.41
CA ASP A 212 22.60 10.08 10.95
C ASP A 212 21.21 10.01 10.30
N PHE A 213 20.29 9.21 10.86
CA PHE A 213 18.95 9.09 10.34
C PHE A 213 17.91 8.96 11.44
N VAL A 214 16.98 9.91 11.52
CA VAL A 214 15.97 9.97 12.57
C VAL A 214 14.57 10.27 12.03
N TYR A 215 13.54 9.67 12.61
CA TYR A 215 12.15 9.97 12.30
C TYR A 215 11.21 9.80 13.49
N CYS A 216 10.13 10.59 13.51
CA CYS A 216 9.15 10.59 14.59
C CYS A 216 8.19 9.40 14.55
N ASN A 217 7.65 9.04 15.71
CA ASN A 217 6.56 8.07 15.85
C ASN A 217 5.34 8.36 14.97
N SER A 218 5.03 9.65 14.71
CA SER A 218 3.91 10.04 13.84
C SER A 218 4.11 9.58 12.39
N VAL A 219 5.35 9.57 11.90
CA VAL A 219 5.73 9.06 10.58
C VAL A 219 5.55 7.55 10.53
N LEU A 220 5.98 6.85 11.58
CA LEU A 220 5.76 5.40 11.68
C LEU A 220 4.27 5.03 11.75
N ILE A 221 3.44 5.77 12.50
CA ILE A 221 1.98 5.55 12.56
C ILE A 221 1.37 5.72 11.17
N ALA A 222 1.73 6.78 10.45
CA ALA A 222 1.23 7.04 9.11
C ALA A 222 1.62 5.90 8.15
N TRP A 223 2.86 5.39 8.27
CA TRP A 223 3.31 4.23 7.51
C TRP A 223 2.57 2.94 7.86
N ILE A 224 2.33 2.66 9.14
CA ILE A 224 1.52 1.51 9.60
C ILE A 224 0.11 1.59 9.00
N ARG A 225 -0.54 2.76 9.04
CA ARG A 225 -1.86 2.95 8.43
C ARG A 225 -1.83 2.68 6.94
N ARG A 226 -0.77 3.12 6.25
CA ARG A 226 -0.56 2.86 4.83
C ARG A 226 -0.37 1.36 4.55
N LEU A 227 0.44 0.64 5.33
CA LEU A 227 0.62 -0.80 5.20
C LEU A 227 -0.71 -1.56 5.29
N ILE A 228 -1.56 -1.20 6.25
CA ILE A 228 -2.89 -1.81 6.38
C ILE A 228 -3.78 -1.45 5.19
N ALA A 229 -3.80 -0.19 4.77
CA ALA A 229 -4.57 0.24 3.61
C ALA A 229 -4.14 -0.51 2.34
N MET A 230 -2.83 -0.71 2.15
CA MET A 230 -2.30 -1.51 1.03
C MET A 230 -2.71 -2.98 1.11
N ARG A 231 -2.74 -3.59 2.31
CA ARG A 231 -3.27 -4.96 2.51
C ARG A 231 -4.75 -5.04 2.11
N HIS A 232 -5.57 -4.10 2.58
CA HIS A 232 -6.99 -4.04 2.22
C HIS A 232 -7.20 -3.84 0.71
N GLN A 233 -6.38 -3.01 0.05
CA GLN A 233 -6.40 -2.84 -1.41
C GLN A 233 -6.07 -4.13 -2.17
N ARG A 234 -5.28 -5.03 -1.58
CA ARG A 234 -4.98 -6.37 -2.12
C ARG A 234 -6.04 -7.43 -1.79
N GLY A 235 -7.12 -7.05 -1.08
CA GLY A 235 -8.11 -8.00 -0.58
C GLY A 235 -7.60 -8.88 0.57
N GLU A 236 -6.45 -8.54 1.16
CA GLU A 236 -5.87 -9.22 2.30
C GLU A 236 -6.50 -8.73 3.61
N SER A 237 -6.45 -9.56 4.65
CA SER A 237 -6.76 -9.12 6.00
C SER A 237 -5.75 -8.07 6.45
N GLY A 238 -6.24 -7.01 7.11
CA GLY A 238 -5.39 -5.91 7.56
C GLY A 238 -4.30 -6.32 8.58
N LEU A 239 -4.47 -7.45 9.26
CA LEU A 239 -3.42 -8.16 9.98
C LEU A 239 -3.36 -9.61 9.50
N GLU A 240 -2.16 -10.16 9.51
CA GLU A 240 -1.92 -11.55 9.19
C GLU A 240 -2.50 -12.48 10.28
N GLY A 241 -3.08 -13.61 9.87
CA GLY A 241 -3.62 -14.61 10.80
C GLY A 241 -4.93 -14.22 11.50
N LEU A 242 -5.58 -13.12 11.08
CA LEU A 242 -6.92 -12.77 11.57
C LEU A 242 -7.97 -13.78 11.08
N PRO A 243 -8.93 -14.17 11.94
CA PRO A 243 -10.11 -14.91 11.51
C PRO A 243 -10.91 -14.18 10.42
N GLU A 244 -11.57 -14.95 9.56
CA GLU A 244 -12.46 -14.43 8.51
C GLU A 244 -13.56 -13.56 9.13
N GLY A 245 -13.80 -12.38 8.56
CA GLY A 245 -14.78 -11.41 9.05
C GLY A 245 -14.25 -10.41 10.09
N PHE A 246 -13.02 -10.57 10.60
CA PHE A 246 -12.42 -9.59 11.52
C PHE A 246 -11.78 -8.45 10.74
N GLN A 247 -11.92 -7.22 11.24
CA GLN A 247 -11.40 -6.04 10.56
C GLN A 247 -10.69 -5.09 11.50
N VAL A 248 -9.54 -4.60 11.06
CA VAL A 248 -8.82 -3.56 11.78
C VAL A 248 -9.30 -2.18 11.35
N MET A 249 -9.30 -1.22 12.27
CA MET A 249 -9.60 0.18 11.99
C MET A 249 -8.30 1.00 12.00
N PRO A 250 -7.67 1.28 10.84
CA PRO A 250 -6.36 1.93 10.79
C PRO A 250 -6.36 3.33 11.42
N SER A 251 -7.47 4.06 11.30
CA SER A 251 -7.64 5.39 11.89
C SER A 251 -7.53 5.39 13.41
N SER A 252 -7.81 4.27 14.07
CA SER A 252 -7.72 4.09 15.52
C SER A 252 -6.33 3.71 16.03
N CYS A 253 -5.34 3.62 15.12
CA CYS A 253 -3.97 3.26 15.44
C CYS A 253 -3.34 4.28 16.41
N GLU A 254 -2.87 3.78 17.54
CA GLU A 254 -2.17 4.52 18.59
C GLU A 254 -0.83 3.82 18.88
N LEU A 255 0.25 4.60 18.85
CA LEU A 255 1.59 4.15 19.21
C LEU A 255 2.01 4.81 20.52
N SER A 256 2.43 4.00 21.47
CA SER A 256 2.90 4.44 22.78
C SER A 256 4.27 3.86 23.07
N ARG A 257 5.04 4.54 23.90
CA ARG A 257 6.41 4.15 24.27
C ARG A 257 6.49 3.87 25.76
N ASP A 258 7.19 2.81 26.11
CA ASP A 258 7.58 2.49 27.48
C ASP A 258 9.06 2.07 27.51
N GLY A 259 9.94 3.00 27.84
CA GLY A 259 11.40 2.81 27.72
C GLY A 259 11.82 2.51 26.28
N THR A 260 12.48 1.37 26.08
CA THR A 260 12.87 0.83 24.76
C THR A 260 11.76 0.05 24.06
N ASN A 261 10.60 -0.11 24.71
CA ASN A 261 9.47 -0.79 24.09
C ASN A 261 8.58 0.18 23.31
N LEU A 262 8.24 -0.24 22.10
CA LEU A 262 7.26 0.42 21.26
C LEU A 262 5.99 -0.44 21.22
N LYS A 263 4.87 0.13 21.67
CA LYS A 263 3.59 -0.55 21.78
C LYS A 263 2.58 0.03 20.79
N LEU A 264 2.05 -0.83 19.94
CA LEU A 264 0.96 -0.55 19.02
C LEU A 264 -0.36 -1.02 19.62
N SER A 265 -1.39 -0.20 19.53
CA SER A 265 -2.77 -0.60 19.79
C SER A 265 -3.70 -0.07 18.71
N MET A 266 -4.73 -0.82 18.38
CA MET A 266 -5.75 -0.42 17.42
C MET A 266 -7.06 -1.14 17.70
N ILE A 267 -8.16 -0.56 17.25
CA ILE A 267 -9.47 -1.19 17.29
C ILE A 267 -9.53 -2.29 16.23
N VAL A 268 -9.95 -3.47 16.66
CA VAL A 268 -10.29 -4.62 15.83
C VAL A 268 -11.76 -4.93 16.04
N ASP A 269 -12.51 -4.91 14.95
CA ASP A 269 -13.88 -5.39 14.86
C ASP A 269 -13.86 -6.91 14.72
N LEU A 270 -14.45 -7.60 15.69
CA LEU A 270 -14.56 -9.06 15.72
C LEU A 270 -15.91 -9.56 15.17
N GLY A 271 -16.63 -8.72 14.43
CA GLY A 271 -17.96 -9.01 13.90
C GLY A 271 -19.01 -9.08 15.00
N GLU A 272 -19.69 -10.23 15.13
CA GLU A 272 -20.74 -10.44 16.14
C GLU A 272 -20.25 -10.32 17.59
N ASN A 273 -18.93 -10.43 17.81
CA ASN A 273 -18.30 -10.31 19.13
C ASN A 273 -17.93 -8.86 19.51
N GLY A 274 -18.22 -7.88 18.64
CA GLY A 274 -18.04 -6.45 18.90
C GLY A 274 -16.62 -5.93 18.71
N LEU A 275 -16.41 -4.69 19.14
CA LEU A 275 -15.15 -3.96 18.99
C LEU A 275 -14.24 -4.16 20.19
N VAL A 276 -12.96 -4.45 19.93
CA VAL A 276 -11.93 -4.61 20.96
C VAL A 276 -10.69 -3.79 20.60
N ARG A 277 -9.87 -3.45 21.59
CA ARG A 277 -8.61 -2.70 21.39
C ARG A 277 -7.40 -3.50 21.89
N PRO A 278 -7.00 -4.56 21.18
CA PRO A 278 -5.79 -5.31 21.48
C PRO A 278 -4.53 -4.43 21.31
N TRP A 279 -3.44 -4.92 21.85
CA TRP A 279 -2.13 -4.30 21.72
C TRP A 279 -1.04 -5.36 21.60
N ALA A 280 0.07 -4.96 20.99
CA ALA A 280 1.31 -5.72 20.99
C ALA A 280 2.50 -4.76 21.13
N SER A 281 3.65 -5.26 21.54
CA SER A 281 4.86 -4.44 21.65
C SER A 281 6.09 -5.14 21.10
N VAL A 282 7.04 -4.33 20.66
CA VAL A 282 8.39 -4.76 20.30
C VAL A 282 9.41 -4.06 21.18
N ASN A 283 10.52 -4.73 21.47
CA ASN A 283 11.68 -4.12 22.08
C ASN A 283 12.63 -3.60 21.00
N ILE A 284 13.17 -2.40 21.20
CA ILE A 284 14.10 -1.76 20.27
C ILE A 284 15.40 -1.44 21.03
N ASP A 285 16.42 -2.26 20.81
CA ASP A 285 17.79 -2.06 21.32
C ASP A 285 18.80 -2.58 20.29
N LYS A 286 19.20 -1.71 19.35
CA LYS A 286 20.05 -2.00 18.17
C LYS A 286 19.45 -2.97 17.15
N THR A 287 18.61 -3.89 17.62
CA THR A 287 17.76 -4.79 16.87
C THR A 287 16.32 -4.67 17.36
N VAL A 288 15.37 -5.18 16.57
CA VAL A 288 13.96 -5.21 16.94
C VAL A 288 13.53 -6.63 17.26
N GLU A 289 12.95 -6.83 18.44
CA GLU A 289 12.45 -8.14 18.89
C GLU A 289 10.98 -8.04 19.32
N ILE A 290 10.17 -9.05 18.99
CA ILE A 290 8.76 -9.11 19.42
C ILE A 290 8.70 -9.49 20.90
N ASN A 291 7.97 -8.72 21.71
CA ASN A 291 7.63 -9.17 23.05
C ASN A 291 6.55 -10.24 22.97
N PRO A 292 6.63 -11.34 23.74
CA PRO A 292 5.66 -12.43 23.66
C PRO A 292 4.27 -12.00 24.13
N ALA A 293 3.24 -12.66 23.58
CA ALA A 293 1.86 -12.47 24.03
C ALA A 293 1.71 -12.81 25.53
N PRO A 294 0.85 -12.09 26.27
CA PRO A 294 0.54 -12.40 27.67
C PRO A 294 0.15 -13.88 27.89
N GLU A 295 0.61 -14.45 29.01
CA GLU A 295 0.27 -15.82 29.39
C GLU A 295 -1.24 -16.01 29.59
N GLY A 296 -1.76 -17.17 29.21
CA GLY A 296 -3.17 -17.53 29.40
C GLY A 296 -4.15 -16.98 28.35
N LEU A 297 -3.66 -16.32 27.29
CA LEU A 297 -4.49 -15.91 26.16
C LEU A 297 -4.93 -17.10 25.31
N GLY A 298 -6.17 -17.05 24.82
CA GLY A 298 -6.67 -18.01 23.85
C GLY A 298 -5.98 -17.87 22.47
N PRO A 299 -5.94 -18.92 21.64
CA PRO A 299 -5.19 -18.91 20.37
C PRO A 299 -5.51 -17.74 19.43
N ASN A 300 -6.78 -17.35 19.31
CA ASN A 300 -7.19 -16.22 18.46
C ASN A 300 -6.62 -14.88 18.96
N TRP A 301 -6.48 -14.72 20.28
CA TRP A 301 -5.89 -13.51 20.88
C TRP A 301 -4.38 -13.46 20.70
N VAL A 302 -3.72 -14.62 20.73
CA VAL A 302 -2.30 -14.74 20.37
C VAL A 302 -2.07 -14.36 18.91
N ASN A 303 -2.90 -14.84 17.99
CA ASN A 303 -2.78 -14.47 16.56
C ASN A 303 -2.96 -12.96 16.34
N ILE A 304 -3.95 -12.33 17.00
CA ILE A 304 -4.16 -10.88 16.93
C ILE A 304 -2.94 -10.13 17.46
N HIS A 305 -2.39 -10.57 18.60
CA HIS A 305 -1.19 -10.00 19.19
C HIS A 305 0.00 -10.10 18.23
N ASP A 306 0.28 -11.30 17.71
CA ASP A 306 1.43 -11.54 16.84
C ASP A 306 1.29 -10.81 15.50
N GLY A 307 0.08 -10.72 14.95
CA GLY A 307 -0.23 -9.93 13.78
C GLY A 307 0.08 -8.44 13.98
N LEU A 308 -0.25 -7.88 15.15
CA LEU A 308 0.10 -6.50 15.50
C LEU A 308 1.62 -6.32 15.67
N ALA A 309 2.30 -7.25 16.33
CA ALA A 309 3.75 -7.18 16.51
C ALA A 309 4.50 -7.24 15.17
N ASN A 310 4.09 -8.15 14.28
CA ASN A 310 4.65 -8.27 12.94
C ASN A 310 4.39 -7.03 12.08
N LEU A 311 3.26 -6.35 12.28
CA LEU A 311 2.99 -5.07 11.62
C LEU A 311 3.99 -3.98 12.05
N ILE A 312 4.35 -3.92 13.34
CA ILE A 312 5.38 -2.99 13.83
C ILE A 312 6.74 -3.34 13.22
N LEU A 313 7.15 -4.62 13.25
CA LEU A 313 8.40 -5.07 12.65
C LEU A 313 8.50 -4.69 11.18
N THR A 314 7.46 -5.00 10.40
CA THR A 314 7.40 -4.69 8.97
C THR A 314 7.54 -3.19 8.75
N ALA A 315 6.87 -2.37 9.56
CA ALA A 315 6.95 -0.92 9.45
C ALA A 315 8.36 -0.38 9.76
N LEU A 316 9.02 -0.92 10.80
CA LEU A 316 10.38 -0.53 11.18
C LEU A 316 11.46 -1.00 10.20
N ASP A 317 11.24 -2.08 9.44
CA ASP A 317 12.15 -2.52 8.38
C ASP A 317 11.92 -1.75 7.06
N THR A 318 10.67 -1.48 6.71
CA THR A 318 10.35 -0.92 5.38
C THR A 318 10.41 0.60 5.30
N LEU A 319 9.99 1.33 6.36
CA LEU A 319 9.98 2.79 6.34
C LEU A 319 11.39 3.41 6.15
N PRO A 320 12.42 2.98 6.91
CA PRO A 320 13.80 3.40 6.68
C PRO A 320 14.27 3.32 5.23
N ARG A 321 14.07 2.15 4.61
CA ARG A 321 14.46 1.90 3.21
C ARG A 321 13.78 2.87 2.26
N GLN A 322 12.47 3.09 2.44
CA GLN A 322 11.69 3.99 1.60
C GLN A 322 12.13 5.45 1.73
N LEU A 323 12.46 5.90 2.94
CA LEU A 323 12.95 7.26 3.18
C LEU A 323 14.36 7.48 2.61
N LEU A 324 15.27 6.51 2.75
CA LEU A 324 16.61 6.57 2.17
C LEU A 324 16.56 6.53 0.63
N GLN A 325 15.71 5.67 0.06
CA GLN A 325 15.52 5.64 -1.38
C GLN A 325 14.94 6.96 -1.90
N ALA A 326 13.98 7.55 -1.19
CA ALA A 326 13.41 8.85 -1.53
C ALA A 326 14.41 10.00 -1.36
N SER A 327 15.41 9.86 -0.49
CA SER A 327 16.50 10.84 -0.36
C SER A 327 17.58 10.70 -1.44
N GLY A 328 17.47 9.68 -2.30
CA GLY A 328 18.45 9.37 -3.35
C GLY A 328 19.63 8.53 -2.85
N LEU A 329 19.54 7.94 -1.66
CA LEU A 329 20.58 7.08 -1.10
C LEU A 329 20.31 5.59 -1.35
N GLN A 330 21.39 4.84 -1.51
CA GLN A 330 21.41 3.37 -1.47
C GLN A 330 22.43 2.89 -0.44
N THR A 331 22.28 3.37 0.78
CA THR A 331 23.15 3.04 1.92
C THR A 331 22.42 2.11 2.88
N ASP A 332 23.17 1.20 3.49
CA ASP A 332 22.68 0.36 4.58
C ASP A 332 22.51 1.18 5.85
N TYR A 333 21.60 0.76 6.72
CA TYR A 333 21.37 1.38 8.02
C TYR A 333 21.36 0.32 9.11
N SER A 334 21.74 0.72 10.33
CA SER A 334 21.87 -0.20 11.46
C SER A 334 21.57 0.49 12.80
N ASN A 335 21.72 -0.26 13.89
CA ASN A 335 21.64 0.25 15.27
C ASN A 335 20.36 1.02 15.58
N ILE A 336 19.20 0.42 15.26
CA ILE A 336 17.92 1.05 15.56
C ILE A 336 17.78 1.32 17.06
N SER A 337 17.43 2.55 17.43
CA SER A 337 17.16 2.92 18.83
C SER A 337 16.04 3.95 18.94
N VAL A 338 15.46 4.11 20.14
CA VAL A 338 14.40 5.09 20.40
C VAL A 338 14.88 6.13 21.40
N GLN A 339 14.83 7.40 21.02
CA GLN A 339 15.29 8.53 21.83
C GLN A 339 14.23 9.65 21.81
N ASP A 340 13.68 10.01 22.97
CA ASP A 340 12.73 11.12 23.13
C ASP A 340 11.64 11.31 22.05
N GLY A 341 10.99 10.22 21.61
CA GLY A 341 9.91 10.27 20.61
C GLY A 341 10.38 10.10 19.14
N TRP A 342 11.69 9.95 18.97
CA TRP A 342 12.36 9.67 17.72
C TRP A 342 12.83 8.23 17.65
N ILE A 343 12.76 7.66 16.47
CA ILE A 343 13.41 6.42 16.09
C ILE A 343 14.66 6.82 15.30
N THR A 344 15.78 6.22 15.65
CA THR A 344 17.11 6.61 15.17
C THR A 344 17.82 5.40 14.56
N HIS A 345 18.65 5.64 13.56
CA HIS A 345 19.50 4.67 12.89
C HIS A 345 20.85 5.31 12.60
N ASP A 346 21.88 4.47 12.53
CA ASP A 346 23.20 4.85 12.04
C ASP A 346 23.28 4.51 10.55
N LEU A 347 23.87 5.38 9.74
CA LEU A 347 24.10 5.15 8.31
C LEU A 347 25.50 4.55 8.08
N GLY A 348 25.57 3.63 7.12
CA GLY A 348 26.80 2.91 6.76
C GLY A 348 27.74 3.63 5.81
#